data_AF-A0A401PZ56-F1
#
_entry.id   AF-A0A401PZ56-F1
#
_cell.length_a   1.000
_cell.length_b   1.000
_cell.length_c   1.000
_cell.angle_alpha   90.00
_cell.angle_beta   90.00
_cell.angle_gamma   90.00
#
_symmetry.space_group_name_H-M   'P 1'
#
loop_
_entity.id
_entity.type
_entity.pdbx_description
1 polymer ?
#
loop_
_entity_poly.entity_id
_entity_poly.type
_entity_poly.pdbx_seq_one_letter_code
_entity_poly.pdbx_strand_id
1 'polypeptide(L)' 'MSGPFVKRTQDSLGKVIKKPPLTEKLLSKPPFRYLHDIFTEVIRTTGFLKGLYTEFEMKSDNVK' A
#
# COMPACT_ATOMS: atom_id res chain seq x y z
N MET A 1 -0.32 3.12 18.07
CA MET A 1 -1.37 2.21 17.56
C MET A 1 -0.81 0.80 17.67
N SER A 2 -1.54 -0.08 18.35
CA SER A 2 -1.08 -1.30 18.99
C SER A 2 -0.58 -2.40 18.03
N GLY A 3 0.33 -3.24 18.54
CA GLY A 3 1.01 -4.33 17.81
C GLY A 3 0.18 -5.44 17.13
N PRO A 4 -1.10 -5.76 17.47
CA PRO A 4 -1.79 -6.86 16.79
C PRO A 4 -2.15 -6.57 15.34
N PHE A 5 -2.39 -5.30 14.98
CA PHE A 5 -2.81 -4.95 13.61
C PHE A 5 -1.65 -4.88 12.62
N VAL A 6 -0.44 -4.56 13.10
CA VAL A 6 0.78 -4.52 12.28
C VAL A 6 1.07 -5.90 11.71
N LYS A 7 1.12 -6.92 12.58
CA LYS A 7 1.38 -8.29 12.17
C LYS A 7 0.30 -8.83 11.22
N ARG A 8 -0.98 -8.58 11.55
CA ARG A 8 -2.09 -8.96 10.65
C ARG A 8 -1.95 -8.32 9.26
N THR A 9 -1.53 -7.06 9.20
CA THR A 9 -1.32 -6.35 7.93
C THR A 9 -0.16 -6.94 7.14
N GLN A 10 0.96 -7.24 7.81
CA GLN A 10 2.12 -7.92 7.22
C GLN A 10 1.75 -9.30 6.66
N ASP A 11 1.04 -10.11 7.45
CA ASP A 11 0.66 -11.47 7.05
C ASP A 11 -0.35 -11.49 5.89
N SER A 12 -1.20 -10.46 5.80
CA SER A 12 -2.21 -10.35 4.74
C SER A 12 -1.60 -9.79 3.45
N LEU A 13 -0.94 -8.63 3.52
CA LEU A 13 -0.40 -7.94 2.34
C LEU A 13 0.93 -8.52 1.87
N GLY A 14 1.78 -9.03 2.77
CA GLY A 14 3.09 -9.59 2.40
C GLY A 14 3.02 -10.85 1.53
N LYS A 15 1.85 -11.51 1.47
CA LYS A 15 1.57 -12.60 0.52
C LYS A 15 1.21 -12.10 -0.87
N VAL A 16 0.74 -10.86 -0.97
CA VAL A 16 0.21 -10.25 -2.19
C VAL A 16 1.26 -9.36 -2.84
N ILE A 17 1.95 -8.54 -2.05
CA ILE A 17 2.92 -7.55 -2.52
C ILE A 17 4.27 -7.74 -1.81
N LYS A 18 5.36 -7.53 -2.55
CA LYS A 18 6.74 -7.63 -2.01
C LYS A 18 7.36 -6.29 -1.65
N LYS A 19 6.81 -5.18 -2.17
CA LYS A 19 7.25 -3.81 -1.95
C LYS A 19 6.02 -2.90 -1.86
N PRO A 20 6.05 -1.78 -1.12
CA PRO A 20 7.12 -1.30 -0.22
C PRO A 20 7.26 -2.18 1.04
N PRO A 21 8.36 -2.04 1.83
CA PRO A 21 8.58 -2.88 3.01
C PRO A 21 7.54 -2.58 4.10
N LEU A 22 6.82 -3.63 4.53
CA LEU A 22 5.75 -3.55 5.52
C LEU A 22 6.29 -3.51 6.96
N THR A 23 7.15 -2.55 7.28
CA THR A 23 7.77 -2.44 8.62
C THR A 23 6.79 -1.90 9.65
N GLU A 24 6.99 -2.25 10.93
CA GLU A 24 6.18 -1.72 12.03
C GLU A 24 6.19 -0.19 12.09
N LYS A 25 7.35 0.44 11.85
CA LYS A 25 7.49 1.91 11.83
C LYS A 25 6.60 2.55 10.76
N LEU A 26 6.63 2.01 9.53
CA LEU A 26 5.84 2.55 8.42
C LEU A 26 4.35 2.25 8.60
N LEU A 27 3.98 1.06 9.08
CA LEU A 27 2.59 0.70 9.32
C LEU A 27 1.96 1.42 10.53
N SER A 28 2.77 1.80 11.53
CA SER A 28 2.27 2.49 12.73
C SER A 28 1.97 3.97 12.47
N LYS A 29 2.68 4.62 11.54
CA LYS A 29 2.45 6.00 11.14
C LYS A 29 2.72 6.17 9.63
N PRO A 30 1.81 5.64 8.78
CA PRO A 30 2.06 5.59 7.34
C PRO A 30 1.93 6.97 6.70
N PRO A 31 2.98 7.46 6.00
CA PRO A 31 2.85 8.62 5.13
C PRO A 31 1.87 8.32 3.98
N PHE A 32 1.19 9.34 3.45
CA PHE A 32 0.28 9.17 2.32
C PHE A 32 0.94 8.47 1.12
N ARG A 33 2.16 8.90 0.76
CA ARG A 33 2.94 8.30 -0.33
C ARG A 33 3.12 6.79 -0.16
N TYR A 34 3.39 6.34 1.06
CA TYR A 34 3.58 4.92 1.38
C TYR A 34 2.29 4.12 1.22
N LEU A 35 1.14 4.69 1.61
CA LEU A 35 -0.16 4.06 1.36
C LEU A 35 -0.44 3.97 -0.15
N HIS A 36 -0.17 5.04 -0.90
CA HIS A 36 -0.34 5.07 -2.35
C HIS A 36 0.53 4.01 -3.05
N ASP A 37 1.78 3.83 -2.62
CA ASP A 37 2.65 2.74 -3.09
C ASP A 37 2.05 1.35 -2.84
N ILE A 38 1.45 1.12 -1.68
CA ILE A 38 0.79 -0.17 -1.36
C ILE A 38 -0.39 -0.42 -2.31
N PHE A 39 -1.28 0.56 -2.50
CA PHE A 39 -2.45 0.39 -3.35
C PHE A 39 -2.08 0.18 -4.82
N THR A 40 -1.15 0.99 -5.34
CA THR A 40 -0.68 0.86 -6.71
C THR A 40 0.00 -0.49 -6.94
N GLU A 41 0.78 -1.00 -5.98
CA GLU A 41 1.38 -2.33 -6.10
C GLU A 41 0.34 -3.46 -6.05
N VAL A 42 -0.69 -3.34 -5.20
CA VAL A 42 -1.79 -4.32 -5.15
C VAL A 42 -2.52 -4.36 -6.50
N ILE A 43 -2.87 -3.19 -7.06
CA ILE A 43 -3.51 -3.09 -8.38
C ILE A 43 -2.62 -3.73 -9.45
N ARG A 44 -1.32 -3.43 -9.42
CA ARG A 44 -0.35 -3.96 -10.39
C ARG A 44 -0.18 -5.48 -10.30
N THR A 45 -0.13 -6.01 -9.08
CA THR A 45 0.18 -7.44 -8.86
C THR A 45 -1.04 -8.34 -9.04
N THR A 46 -2.21 -7.87 -8.65
CA THR A 46 -3.43 -8.70 -8.63
C THR A 46 -4.45 -8.33 -9.70
N GLY A 47 -4.35 -7.13 -10.28
CA GLY A 47 -5.39 -6.55 -11.14
C GLY A 47 -6.66 -6.12 -10.37
N PHE A 48 -6.72 -6.32 -9.04
CA PHE A 48 -7.81 -5.84 -8.21
C PHE A 48 -7.85 -4.31 -8.25
N LEU A 49 -9.05 -3.73 -8.38
CA LEU A 49 -9.27 -2.28 -8.55
C LEU A 49 -8.63 -1.67 -9.82
N LYS A 50 -8.29 -2.48 -10.83
CA LYS A 50 -7.87 -1.94 -12.13
C LYS A 50 -8.99 -1.06 -12.72
N GLY A 51 -8.62 0.16 -13.12
CA GLY A 51 -9.55 1.17 -13.64
C GLY A 51 -10.20 2.05 -12.56
N LEU A 52 -9.92 1.81 -11.26
CA LEU A 52 -10.39 2.69 -10.19
C LEU A 52 -9.71 4.07 -10.25
N TYR A 53 -8.40 4.09 -10.52
CA TYR A 53 -7.62 5.30 -10.65
C TYR A 53 -7.31 5.58 -12.12
N THR A 54 -7.38 6.85 -12.49
CA THR A 54 -6.88 7.34 -13.78
C THR A 54 -5.36 7.24 -13.85
N GLU A 55 -4.78 7.29 -15.05
CA GLU A 55 -3.32 7.32 -15.21
C GLU A 55 -2.66 8.51 -14.51
N PHE A 56 -3.42 9.61 -14.33
CA PHE A 56 -2.97 10.79 -13.60
C PHE A 56 -2.88 10.50 -12.10
N GLU A 57 -3.91 9.89 -11.51
CA GLU A 57 -3.99 9.55 -10.07
C GLU A 57 -3.07 8.38 -9.69
N MET A 58 -2.71 7.53 -10.65
CA MET A 58 -1.71 6.47 -10.45
C MET A 58 -0.30 7.00 -10.18
N LYS A 59 -0.04 8.30 -10.38
CA LYS A 59 1.21 8.97 -10.02
C LYS A 59 1.02 9.75 -8.73
N SER A 60 1.73 9.37 -7.67
CA SER A 60 1.60 9.99 -6.35
C SER A 60 1.82 11.50 -6.33
N ASP A 61 2.72 12.02 -7.18
CA ASP A 61 3.10 13.44 -7.20
C ASP A 61 1.95 14.34 -7.66
N ASN A 62 0.98 13.75 -8.35
CA ASN A 62 -0.23 14.40 -8.84
C ASN A 62 -1.34 14.46 -7.77
N VAL A 63 -1.18 13.76 -6.64
CA VAL A 63 -2.17 13.70 -5.56
C VAL A 63 -1.57 14.36 -4.31
N LYS A 64 -1.95 15.63 -4.09
CA LYS A 64 -1.43 16.48 -3.00
C LYS A 64 -2.49 16.75 -1.94
#